data_AF-A0A3C2CMC9-F1
#
_entry.id   AF-A0A3C2CMC9-F1
#
_cell.length_a   1.000
_cell.length_b   1.000
_cell.length_c   1.000
_cell.angle_alpha   90.00
_cell.angle_beta   90.00
_cell.angle_gamma   90.00
#
_symmetry.space_group_name_H-M   'P 1'
#
loop_
_entity.id
_entity.type
_entity.pdbx_description
1 polymer ?
#
loop_
_entity_poly.entity_id
_entity_poly.type
_entity_poly.pdbx_seq_one_letter_code
_entity_poly.pdbx_strand_id
1 'polypeptide(L)'
;MNTFKELYFPSGDSRELNKRLREEHEDFLSENPEWVPNELRLLPKVIARTFNKMCPKTPFMVPFGWIDGTTWADLNEQKRLLSLPEDEKIEGLQAHKNAIRGRCFRIPRPHELKPNEAAFKTVQDYAVVDRRTFNKETFDQNVPEAMIESFNACWERIAEPGEWWTGKERIAIVEEVRKARDNAPSKNAQSLSDLSIEASPVISPLVTEIVWKVTNNAHEIEEKWAKEAIALIGEGKYSELVSLVVNIVPVDIFCLLLGRPVVSLPVPKNGKPTKSVPEGLSDGGAFLPWHTENWVGPNVARALSFVPKDNALRMKLVESMYAGADKFISMIWDDNEPLSRSQVEIIAARTSSINECFY
;
A
#
# COMPACT_ATOMS: atom_id res chain seq x y z
N MET A 1 10.16 -16.71 -43.54
CA MET A 1 8.71 -16.97 -43.68
C MET A 1 8.37 -18.12 -42.73
N ASN A 2 7.91 -17.77 -41.53
CA ASN A 2 7.11 -18.55 -40.57
C ASN A 2 7.03 -17.66 -39.32
N THR A 3 6.07 -16.74 -39.30
CA THR A 3 4.72 -16.87 -38.70
C THR A 3 4.77 -16.74 -37.19
N PHE A 4 4.17 -15.64 -36.70
CA PHE A 4 3.60 -15.39 -35.36
C PHE A 4 3.53 -16.59 -34.40
N LYS A 5 3.16 -17.77 -34.90
CA LYS A 5 3.13 -19.07 -34.23
C LYS A 5 4.41 -19.46 -33.46
N GLU A 6 5.61 -19.23 -33.99
CA GLU A 6 6.88 -19.58 -33.29
C GLU A 6 7.26 -18.59 -32.18
N LEU A 7 6.67 -17.39 -32.19
CA LEU A 7 6.89 -16.38 -31.15
C LEU A 7 6.10 -16.69 -29.87
N TYR A 8 4.96 -17.38 -30.00
CA TYR A 8 4.03 -17.67 -28.89
C TYR A 8 3.94 -19.15 -28.53
N PHE A 9 4.28 -20.07 -29.45
CA PHE A 9 4.35 -21.49 -29.18
C PHE A 9 5.78 -21.97 -29.38
N PRO A 10 6.39 -22.66 -28.39
CA PRO A 10 7.73 -23.19 -28.55
C PRO A 10 7.76 -24.11 -29.78
N SER A 11 8.80 -23.93 -30.62
CA SER A 11 9.05 -24.80 -31.77
C SER A 11 9.16 -26.27 -31.34
N GLY A 12 9.11 -27.21 -32.30
CA GLY A 12 9.39 -28.62 -32.01
C GLY A 12 10.71 -28.77 -31.25
N ASP A 13 11.75 -28.12 -31.77
CA ASP A 13 13.11 -28.14 -31.22
C ASP A 13 13.18 -27.47 -29.85
N SER A 14 12.44 -26.37 -29.62
CA SER A 14 12.39 -25.71 -28.32
C SER A 14 11.71 -26.60 -27.25
N ARG A 15 10.69 -27.37 -27.65
CA ARG A 15 10.02 -28.33 -26.75
C ARG A 15 10.93 -29.51 -26.45
N GLU A 16 11.65 -30.00 -27.44
CA GLU A 16 12.61 -31.09 -27.27
C GLU A 16 13.79 -30.67 -26.39
N LEU A 17 14.34 -29.48 -26.61
CA LEU A 17 15.38 -28.89 -25.75
C LEU A 17 14.88 -28.72 -24.31
N ASN A 18 13.68 -28.20 -24.10
CA ASN A 18 13.09 -28.12 -22.76
C ASN A 18 12.88 -29.49 -22.13
N LYS A 19 12.45 -30.50 -22.88
CA LYS A 19 12.31 -31.86 -22.36
C LYS A 19 13.68 -32.40 -21.91
N ARG A 20 14.72 -32.26 -22.73
CA ARG A 20 16.08 -32.68 -22.41
C ARG A 20 16.61 -31.98 -21.16
N LEU A 21 16.55 -30.65 -21.11
CA LEU A 21 17.02 -29.86 -19.96
C LEU A 21 16.24 -30.18 -18.69
N ARG A 22 14.96 -30.53 -18.82
CA ARG A 22 14.15 -30.95 -17.68
C ARG A 22 14.63 -32.28 -17.12
N GLU A 23 14.81 -33.27 -17.98
CA GLU A 23 15.31 -34.61 -17.61
C GLU A 23 16.70 -34.51 -16.97
N GLU A 24 17.63 -33.80 -17.62
CA GLU A 24 19.00 -33.58 -17.10
C GLU A 24 18.98 -32.91 -15.71
N HIS A 25 18.10 -31.93 -15.49
CA HIS A 25 18.01 -31.25 -14.21
C HIS A 25 17.36 -32.12 -13.13
N GLU A 26 16.36 -32.94 -13.47
CA GLU A 26 15.74 -33.87 -12.52
C GLU A 26 16.70 -34.97 -12.08
N ASP A 27 17.49 -35.51 -13.01
CA ASP A 27 18.57 -36.46 -12.71
C ASP A 27 19.60 -35.83 -11.77
N PHE A 28 20.03 -34.60 -12.05
CA PHE A 28 20.93 -33.85 -11.17
C PHE A 28 20.34 -33.64 -9.76
N LEU A 29 19.04 -33.31 -9.65
CA LEU A 29 18.37 -33.12 -8.36
C LEU A 29 18.20 -34.43 -7.58
N SER A 30 18.19 -35.58 -8.26
CA SER A 30 18.15 -36.90 -7.59
C SER A 30 19.41 -37.13 -6.75
N GLU A 31 20.58 -36.70 -7.26
CA GLU A 31 21.87 -36.76 -6.59
C GLU A 31 22.11 -35.55 -5.67
N ASN A 32 21.52 -34.40 -5.99
CA ASN A 32 21.73 -33.12 -5.31
C ASN A 32 20.41 -32.52 -4.80
N PRO A 33 19.71 -33.19 -3.86
CA PRO A 33 18.33 -32.81 -3.53
C PRO A 33 18.24 -31.47 -2.82
N GLU A 34 19.31 -30.99 -2.18
CA GLU A 34 19.35 -29.68 -1.51
C GLU A 34 19.71 -28.51 -2.44
N TRP A 35 19.96 -28.77 -3.72
CA TRP A 35 20.42 -27.75 -4.64
C TRP A 35 19.36 -26.67 -4.87
N VAL A 36 19.83 -25.43 -4.95
CA VAL A 36 19.04 -24.24 -5.26
C VAL A 36 19.84 -23.34 -6.20
N PRO A 37 19.17 -22.54 -7.04
CA PRO A 37 19.85 -21.52 -7.83
C PRO A 37 20.53 -20.49 -6.92
N ASN A 38 21.46 -19.72 -7.48
CA ASN A 38 22.35 -18.86 -6.70
C ASN A 38 21.58 -17.78 -5.91
N GLU A 39 20.49 -17.30 -6.49
CA GLU A 39 19.58 -16.29 -5.95
C GLU A 39 18.85 -16.81 -4.70
N LEU A 40 18.74 -18.13 -4.55
CA LEU A 40 18.05 -18.79 -3.44
C LEU A 40 19.00 -19.50 -2.47
N ARG A 41 20.31 -19.19 -2.49
CA ARG A 41 21.32 -19.81 -1.60
C ARG A 41 21.04 -19.67 -0.11
N LEU A 42 20.24 -18.68 0.29
CA LEU A 42 19.83 -18.47 1.69
C LEU A 42 18.62 -19.33 2.10
N LEU A 43 18.00 -20.07 1.16
CA LEU A 43 16.87 -20.94 1.45
C LEU A 43 17.32 -22.10 2.35
N PRO A 44 16.61 -22.39 3.45
CA PRO A 44 16.92 -23.54 4.29
C PRO A 44 16.94 -24.85 3.49
N LYS A 45 18.03 -25.61 3.62
CA LYS A 45 18.28 -26.86 2.87
C LYS A 45 17.15 -27.88 2.98
N VAL A 46 16.49 -27.95 4.14
CA VAL A 46 15.35 -28.85 4.37
C VAL A 46 14.13 -28.49 3.50
N ILE A 47 13.91 -27.19 3.26
CA ILE A 47 12.82 -26.69 2.40
C ILE A 47 13.15 -27.01 0.94
N ALA A 48 14.37 -26.68 0.50
CA ALA A 48 14.85 -27.00 -0.86
C ALA A 48 14.72 -28.49 -1.16
N ARG A 49 15.21 -29.33 -0.24
CA ARG A 49 15.14 -30.80 -0.33
C ARG A 49 13.72 -31.33 -0.45
N THR A 50 12.79 -30.78 0.33
CA THR A 50 11.39 -31.23 0.32
C THR A 50 10.72 -30.86 -1.00
N PHE A 51 10.89 -29.62 -1.45
CA PHE A 51 10.32 -29.13 -2.71
C PHE A 51 10.87 -29.90 -3.92
N ASN A 52 12.20 -30.06 -4.01
CA ASN A 52 12.85 -30.75 -5.12
C ASN A 52 12.44 -32.22 -5.22
N LYS A 53 12.20 -32.90 -4.10
CA LYS A 53 11.68 -34.29 -4.09
C LYS A 53 10.22 -34.41 -4.52
N MET A 54 9.42 -33.37 -4.30
CA MET A 54 8.01 -33.34 -4.71
C MET A 54 7.84 -33.03 -6.20
N CYS A 55 8.71 -32.20 -6.75
CA CYS A 55 8.55 -31.65 -8.09
C CYS A 55 8.32 -32.69 -9.21
N PRO A 56 9.07 -33.82 -9.29
CA PRO A 56 8.83 -34.83 -10.33
C PRO A 56 7.53 -35.64 -10.15
N LYS A 57 6.92 -35.58 -8.96
CA LYS A 57 5.76 -36.41 -8.58
C LYS A 57 4.44 -35.64 -8.60
N THR A 58 4.50 -34.31 -8.68
CA THR A 58 3.32 -33.44 -8.57
C THR A 58 3.05 -32.75 -9.91
N PRO A 59 1.84 -32.93 -10.49
CA PRO A 59 1.45 -32.21 -11.70
C PRO A 59 1.61 -30.69 -11.53
N PHE A 60 2.09 -30.01 -12.58
CA PHE A 60 2.27 -28.56 -12.64
C PHE A 60 3.35 -27.95 -11.72
N MET A 61 4.10 -28.76 -10.97
CA MET A 61 5.29 -28.27 -10.25
C MET A 61 6.53 -28.28 -11.13
N VAL A 62 7.35 -27.24 -11.01
CA VAL A 62 8.64 -27.10 -11.71
C VAL A 62 9.77 -26.76 -10.74
N PRO A 63 11.02 -27.18 -10.99
CA PRO A 63 12.16 -26.91 -10.13
C PRO A 63 12.39 -25.42 -9.95
N PHE A 64 13.07 -25.06 -8.86
CA PHE A 64 13.55 -23.70 -8.68
C PHE A 64 14.45 -23.28 -9.85
N GLY A 65 14.19 -22.08 -10.40
CA GLY A 65 14.91 -21.56 -11.56
C GLY A 65 14.45 -22.10 -12.92
N TRP A 66 13.45 -23.00 -12.98
CA TRP A 66 12.95 -23.54 -14.25
C TRP A 66 12.36 -22.47 -15.17
N ILE A 67 11.55 -21.58 -14.60
CA ILE A 67 10.88 -20.50 -15.34
C ILE A 67 11.90 -19.47 -15.85
N ASP A 68 12.88 -19.15 -15.01
CA ASP A 68 13.86 -18.09 -15.28
C ASP A 68 15.09 -18.58 -16.06
N GLY A 69 15.18 -19.88 -16.33
CA GLY A 69 16.32 -20.48 -17.03
C GLY A 69 17.62 -20.48 -16.21
N THR A 70 17.50 -20.56 -14.88
CA THR A 70 18.63 -20.54 -13.94
C THR A 70 18.90 -21.90 -13.30
N THR A 71 18.33 -22.97 -13.86
CA THR A 71 18.61 -24.34 -13.41
C THR A 71 20.05 -24.75 -13.67
N TRP A 72 20.53 -25.79 -12.98
CA TRP A 72 21.85 -26.36 -13.26
C TRP A 72 22.01 -26.77 -14.73
N ALA A 73 20.97 -27.37 -15.34
CA ALA A 73 21.02 -27.80 -16.74
C ALA A 73 21.06 -26.59 -17.69
N ASP A 74 20.29 -25.53 -17.41
CA ASP A 74 20.34 -24.30 -18.21
C ASP A 74 21.71 -23.62 -18.15
N LEU A 75 22.33 -23.56 -16.96
CA LEU A 75 23.66 -22.98 -16.79
C LEU A 75 24.76 -23.80 -17.49
N ASN A 76 24.63 -25.13 -17.51
CA ASN A 76 25.54 -25.99 -18.24
C ASN A 76 25.33 -25.90 -19.75
N GLU A 77 24.09 -25.79 -20.22
CA GLU A 77 23.80 -25.60 -21.63
C GLU A 77 24.39 -24.28 -22.12
N GLN A 78 24.27 -23.19 -21.35
CA GLN A 78 24.93 -21.92 -21.67
C GLN A 78 26.45 -22.06 -21.76
N LYS A 79 27.09 -22.76 -20.82
CA LYS A 79 28.54 -23.01 -20.86
C LYS A 79 28.95 -23.82 -22.09
N ARG A 80 28.17 -24.85 -22.43
CA ARG A 80 28.38 -25.66 -23.64
C ARG A 80 28.31 -24.79 -24.89
N LEU A 81 27.24 -24.01 -25.03
CA LEU A 81 27.03 -23.10 -26.16
C LEU A 81 28.16 -22.08 -26.31
N LEU A 82 28.66 -21.51 -25.21
CA LEU A 82 29.78 -20.57 -25.24
C LEU A 82 31.10 -21.17 -25.74
N SER A 83 31.23 -22.50 -25.73
CA SER A 83 32.42 -23.22 -26.24
C SER A 83 32.35 -23.54 -27.74
N LEU A 84 31.23 -23.26 -28.41
CA LEU A 84 31.04 -23.52 -29.84
C LEU A 84 31.64 -22.41 -30.72
N PRO A 85 31.88 -22.70 -32.01
CA PRO A 85 32.15 -21.70 -33.04
C PRO A 85 31.08 -20.59 -33.08
N GLU A 86 31.43 -19.40 -33.55
CA GLU A 86 30.61 -18.19 -33.36
C GLU A 86 29.22 -18.27 -34.04
N ASP A 87 29.15 -18.89 -35.20
CA ASP A 87 27.93 -19.16 -35.95
C ASP A 87 26.99 -20.13 -35.21
N GLU A 88 27.51 -21.28 -34.77
CA GLU A 88 26.75 -22.27 -34.00
C GLU A 88 26.35 -21.75 -32.60
N LYS A 89 27.21 -20.93 -31.99
CA LYS A 89 26.97 -20.31 -30.68
C LYS A 89 25.78 -19.36 -30.71
N ILE A 90 25.71 -18.48 -31.72
CA ILE A 90 24.60 -17.52 -31.85
C ILE A 90 23.28 -18.28 -32.04
N GLU A 91 23.26 -19.28 -32.92
CA GLU A 91 22.07 -20.09 -33.16
C GLU A 91 21.63 -20.85 -31.91
N GLY A 92 22.57 -21.51 -31.22
CA GLY A 92 22.27 -22.28 -30.03
C GLY A 92 21.85 -21.42 -28.82
N LEU A 93 22.44 -20.25 -28.61
CA LEU A 93 22.00 -19.30 -27.58
C LEU A 93 20.60 -18.78 -27.85
N GLN A 94 20.28 -18.50 -29.13
CA GLN A 94 18.95 -18.08 -29.52
C GLN A 94 17.92 -19.20 -29.32
N ALA A 95 18.27 -20.45 -29.65
CA ALA A 95 17.44 -21.62 -29.41
C ALA A 95 17.17 -21.84 -27.90
N HIS A 96 18.21 -21.75 -27.06
CA HIS A 96 18.08 -21.87 -25.61
C HIS A 96 17.18 -20.78 -25.02
N LYS A 97 17.36 -19.53 -25.46
CA LYS A 97 16.52 -18.39 -25.06
C LYS A 97 15.05 -18.57 -25.49
N ASN A 98 14.81 -19.09 -26.68
CA ASN A 98 13.46 -19.40 -27.17
C ASN A 98 12.81 -20.53 -26.35
N ALA A 99 13.58 -21.54 -25.97
CA ALA A 99 13.12 -22.63 -25.12
C ALA A 99 12.69 -22.12 -23.73
N ILE A 100 13.49 -21.26 -23.07
CA ILE A 100 13.13 -20.64 -21.78
C ILE A 100 11.84 -19.82 -21.91
N ARG A 101 11.74 -18.97 -22.93
CA ARG A 101 10.52 -18.17 -23.19
C ARG A 101 9.27 -19.04 -23.30
N GLY A 102 9.38 -20.21 -23.92
CA GLY A 102 8.28 -21.17 -24.08
C GLY A 102 7.76 -21.79 -22.78
N ARG A 103 8.48 -21.68 -21.65
CA ARG A 103 8.09 -22.28 -20.36
C ARG A 103 6.96 -21.52 -19.65
N CYS A 104 6.74 -20.24 -19.98
CA CYS A 104 5.78 -19.36 -19.32
C CYS A 104 4.36 -19.35 -19.93
N PHE A 105 4.12 -20.02 -21.06
CA PHE A 105 2.88 -19.87 -21.83
C PHE A 105 1.92 -21.07 -21.71
N ARG A 106 0.95 -20.95 -20.80
CA ARG A 106 -0.41 -21.48 -20.99
C ARG A 106 -1.43 -20.40 -20.61
N ILE A 107 -1.78 -19.53 -21.56
CA ILE A 107 -2.85 -18.52 -21.43
C ILE A 107 -3.62 -18.49 -22.78
N PRO A 108 -4.98 -18.34 -22.80
CA PRO A 108 -5.75 -18.21 -24.03
C PRO A 108 -5.25 -17.03 -24.89
N ARG A 109 -5.44 -17.11 -26.21
CA ARG A 109 -4.88 -16.21 -27.24
C ARG A 109 -4.71 -14.74 -26.75
N PRO A 110 -3.49 -14.18 -26.75
CA PRO A 110 -3.30 -12.75 -26.60
C PRO A 110 -3.67 -12.02 -27.90
N HIS A 111 -4.25 -10.84 -27.75
CA HIS A 111 -4.42 -9.84 -28.79
C HIS A 111 -3.05 -9.51 -29.42
N GLU A 112 -2.92 -9.48 -30.75
CA GLU A 112 -1.67 -9.15 -31.43
C GLU A 112 -1.30 -7.69 -31.17
N LEU A 113 -0.17 -7.44 -30.52
CA LEU A 113 0.37 -6.10 -30.33
C LEU A 113 1.42 -5.77 -31.41
N LYS A 114 1.28 -4.60 -32.05
CA LYS A 114 2.17 -4.05 -33.09
C LYS A 114 3.44 -3.43 -32.49
N PRO A 115 4.54 -3.30 -33.25
CA PRO A 115 5.89 -2.95 -32.75
C PRO A 115 6.06 -1.56 -32.11
N ASN A 116 5.02 -0.74 -32.08
CA ASN A 116 5.03 0.60 -31.47
C ASN A 116 4.13 0.68 -30.22
N GLU A 117 3.65 -0.45 -29.70
CA GLU A 117 2.81 -0.42 -28.52
C GLU A 117 3.61 -0.22 -27.24
N ALA A 118 3.45 1.01 -26.76
CA ALA A 118 3.66 1.59 -25.44
C ALA A 118 3.89 0.62 -24.27
N ALA A 119 3.26 -0.55 -24.19
CA ALA A 119 3.21 -1.38 -22.99
C ALA A 119 4.56 -1.63 -22.28
N PHE A 120 5.64 -1.96 -22.99
CA PHE A 120 6.93 -2.24 -22.33
C PHE A 120 7.68 -0.96 -21.95
N LYS A 121 7.57 0.10 -22.77
CA LYS A 121 8.10 1.42 -22.44
C LYS A 121 7.31 2.03 -21.28
N THR A 122 5.99 1.94 -21.29
CA THR A 122 5.10 2.34 -20.21
C THR A 122 5.43 1.59 -18.92
N VAL A 123 5.75 0.30 -18.96
CA VAL A 123 6.18 -0.45 -17.76
C VAL A 123 7.57 -0.02 -17.27
N GLN A 124 8.51 0.29 -18.17
CA GLN A 124 9.83 0.82 -17.81
C GLN A 124 9.75 2.24 -17.25
N ASP A 125 9.04 3.14 -17.93
CA ASP A 125 8.74 4.50 -17.48
C ASP A 125 7.95 4.45 -16.15
N TYR A 126 7.07 3.45 -15.97
CA TYR A 126 6.44 3.17 -14.69
C TYR A 126 7.52 2.85 -13.65
N ALA A 127 8.44 1.91 -13.90
CA ALA A 127 9.46 1.54 -12.91
C ALA A 127 10.44 2.66 -12.50
N VAL A 128 10.61 3.72 -13.31
CA VAL A 128 11.52 4.85 -13.01
C VAL A 128 10.96 5.78 -11.92
N VAL A 129 9.64 5.93 -11.84
CA VAL A 129 8.99 6.84 -10.88
C VAL A 129 8.87 6.18 -9.51
N ASP A 130 9.43 6.79 -8.47
CA ASP A 130 9.28 6.31 -7.09
C ASP A 130 7.83 6.53 -6.60
N ARG A 131 7.02 5.47 -6.61
CA ARG A 131 5.62 5.49 -6.15
C ARG A 131 5.43 5.32 -4.65
N ARG A 132 6.53 5.17 -3.89
CA ARG A 132 6.49 5.09 -2.42
C ARG A 132 6.33 6.47 -1.77
N THR A 133 6.49 7.53 -2.55
CA THR A 133 6.26 8.92 -2.15
C THR A 133 5.21 9.56 -3.05
N PHE A 134 4.71 10.72 -2.64
CA PHE A 134 3.90 11.55 -3.51
C PHE A 134 4.84 12.42 -4.35
N ASN A 135 4.69 12.37 -5.67
CA ASN A 135 5.38 13.28 -6.57
C ASN A 135 4.52 13.53 -7.82
N LYS A 136 4.85 14.59 -8.56
CA LYS A 136 4.07 15.07 -9.71
C LYS A 136 3.91 13.99 -10.79
N GLU A 137 4.91 13.13 -10.95
CA GLU A 137 4.92 12.05 -11.96
C GLU A 137 4.02 10.86 -11.57
N THR A 138 3.52 10.82 -10.33
CA THR A 138 2.59 9.77 -9.87
C THR A 138 1.12 10.10 -10.07
N PHE A 139 0.79 11.29 -10.58
CA PHE A 139 -0.58 11.70 -10.89
C PHE A 139 -0.70 12.00 -12.38
N ASP A 140 -1.79 11.55 -13.00
CA ASP A 140 -2.08 11.86 -14.40
C ASP A 140 -2.53 13.33 -14.57
N GLN A 141 -3.10 13.90 -13.51
CA GLN A 141 -3.53 15.29 -13.44
C GLN A 141 -2.46 16.15 -12.77
N ASN A 142 -2.45 17.45 -13.09
CA ASN A 142 -1.57 18.40 -12.43
C ASN A 142 -2.02 18.63 -10.98
N VAL A 143 -1.26 18.09 -10.02
CA VAL A 143 -1.49 18.29 -8.59
C VAL A 143 -0.56 19.39 -8.07
N PRO A 144 -1.08 20.41 -7.36
CA PRO A 144 -0.26 21.48 -6.79
C PRO A 144 0.88 20.96 -5.91
N GLU A 145 2.05 21.59 -6.00
CA GLU A 145 3.24 21.17 -5.26
C GLU A 145 3.06 21.23 -3.74
N ALA A 146 2.39 22.27 -3.23
CA ALA A 146 2.06 22.39 -1.82
C ALA A 146 1.19 21.23 -1.29
N MET A 147 0.34 20.65 -2.14
CA MET A 147 -0.47 19.48 -1.78
C MET A 147 0.38 18.20 -1.76
N ILE A 148 1.30 18.05 -2.72
CA ILE A 148 2.25 16.93 -2.72
C ILE A 148 3.16 16.98 -1.48
N GLU A 149 3.64 18.18 -1.12
CA GLU A 149 4.44 18.41 0.08
C GLU A 149 3.66 18.08 1.35
N SER A 150 2.39 18.48 1.46
CA SER A 150 1.56 18.18 2.62
C SER A 150 1.28 16.67 2.76
N PHE A 151 1.09 15.95 1.64
CA PHE A 151 0.93 14.50 1.63
C PHE A 151 2.20 13.78 2.08
N ASN A 152 3.37 14.20 1.58
CA ASN A 152 4.65 13.62 2.00
C ASN A 152 4.94 13.90 3.47
N ALA A 153 4.70 15.12 3.95
CA ALA A 153 4.81 15.46 5.37
C ALA A 153 3.88 14.60 6.23
N CYS A 154 2.68 14.29 5.73
CA CYS A 154 1.77 13.37 6.39
C CYS A 154 2.33 11.96 6.48
N TRP A 155 2.87 11.44 5.38
CA TRP A 155 3.51 10.12 5.34
C TRP A 155 4.72 10.03 6.29
N GLU A 156 5.58 11.05 6.30
CA GLU A 156 6.71 11.07 7.21
C GLU A 156 6.28 11.07 8.67
N ARG A 157 5.23 11.83 9.01
CA ARG A 157 4.71 11.97 10.36
C ARG A 157 4.01 10.71 10.88
N ILE A 158 3.29 9.96 10.05
CA ILE A 158 2.66 8.71 10.51
C ILE A 158 3.68 7.63 10.85
N ALA A 159 4.87 7.66 10.25
CA ALA A 159 5.94 6.73 10.58
C ALA A 159 6.57 7.00 11.95
N GLU A 160 6.53 8.26 12.43
CA GLU A 160 7.13 8.68 13.69
C GLU A 160 6.28 8.28 14.90
N PRO A 161 6.89 8.07 16.09
CA PRO A 161 6.11 7.99 17.32
C PRO A 161 5.31 9.29 17.52
N GLY A 162 4.06 9.13 17.93
CA GLY A 162 3.17 10.23 18.24
C GLY A 162 3.25 10.69 19.68
N GLU A 163 2.22 11.38 20.11
CA GLU A 163 2.05 11.80 21.48
C GLU A 163 1.71 10.61 22.39
N TRP A 164 1.03 9.59 21.87
CA TRP A 164 0.43 8.48 22.62
C TRP A 164 0.73 7.10 22.03
N TRP A 165 0.91 6.99 20.71
CA TRP A 165 1.24 5.73 20.03
C TRP A 165 2.69 5.69 19.52
N THR A 166 3.30 4.51 19.54
CA THR A 166 4.60 4.29 18.87
C THR A 166 4.42 4.32 17.35
N GLY A 167 5.51 4.53 16.59
CA GLY A 167 5.44 4.47 15.12
C GLY A 167 4.87 3.14 14.62
N LYS A 168 5.22 2.03 15.26
CA LYS A 168 4.70 0.69 14.92
C LYS A 168 3.18 0.58 15.14
N GLU A 169 2.68 1.09 16.26
CA GLU A 169 1.24 1.09 16.56
C GLU A 169 0.48 2.04 15.61
N ARG A 170 1.02 3.22 15.29
CA ARG A 170 0.42 4.15 14.32
C ARG A 170 0.26 3.50 12.95
N ILE A 171 1.29 2.84 12.44
CA ILE A 171 1.20 2.12 11.16
C ILE A 171 0.17 0.99 11.23
N ALA A 172 0.13 0.20 12.32
CA ALA A 172 -0.89 -0.84 12.49
C ALA A 172 -2.32 -0.28 12.55
N ILE A 173 -2.53 0.87 13.19
CA ILE A 173 -3.82 1.58 13.18
C ILE A 173 -4.19 1.98 11.76
N VAL A 174 -3.27 2.58 11.01
CA VAL A 174 -3.52 3.02 9.62
C VAL A 174 -3.78 1.85 8.68
N GLU A 175 -3.12 0.70 8.89
CA GLU A 175 -3.45 -0.54 8.18
C GLU A 175 -4.90 -0.96 8.43
N GLU A 176 -5.37 -0.91 9.69
CA GLU A 176 -6.78 -1.18 10.01
C GLU A 176 -7.73 -0.12 9.45
N VAL A 177 -7.35 1.16 9.38
CA VAL A 177 -8.15 2.20 8.72
C VAL A 177 -8.39 1.84 7.25
N ARG A 178 -7.34 1.41 6.53
CA ARG A 178 -7.46 0.99 5.13
C ARG A 178 -8.33 -0.25 4.98
N LYS A 179 -8.16 -1.25 5.86
CA LYS A 179 -9.01 -2.44 5.87
C LYS A 179 -10.47 -2.08 6.14
N ALA A 180 -10.74 -1.22 7.12
CA ALA A 180 -12.09 -0.78 7.45
C ALA A 180 -12.73 -0.08 6.25
N ARG A 181 -12.04 0.87 5.60
CA ARG A 181 -12.55 1.56 4.41
C ARG A 181 -12.89 0.60 3.26
N ASP A 182 -12.02 -0.39 3.02
CA ASP A 182 -12.15 -1.28 1.86
C ASP A 182 -13.12 -2.46 2.11
N ASN A 183 -13.62 -2.63 3.33
CA ASN A 183 -14.50 -3.74 3.72
C ASN A 183 -15.80 -3.26 4.36
N ALA A 184 -16.86 -4.06 4.23
CA ALA A 184 -18.09 -3.80 4.95
C ALA A 184 -17.90 -4.03 6.46
N PRO A 185 -18.49 -3.20 7.33
CA PRO A 185 -18.50 -3.42 8.78
C PRO A 185 -19.01 -4.83 9.12
N SER A 186 -18.46 -5.42 10.18
CA SER A 186 -19.01 -6.67 10.74
C SER A 186 -20.46 -6.45 11.17
N LYS A 187 -21.35 -7.37 10.80
CA LYS A 187 -22.75 -7.36 11.27
C LYS A 187 -22.90 -7.73 12.75
N ASN A 188 -21.86 -8.29 13.35
CA ASN A 188 -21.84 -8.72 14.74
C ASN A 188 -20.86 -7.84 15.54
N ALA A 189 -21.29 -6.61 15.83
CA ALA A 189 -20.52 -5.73 16.72
C ALA A 189 -20.53 -6.30 18.15
N GLN A 190 -19.35 -6.51 18.72
CA GLN A 190 -19.20 -6.90 20.13
C GLN A 190 -19.24 -5.64 21.00
N SER A 191 -19.61 -5.79 22.29
CA SER A 191 -19.44 -4.68 23.23
C SER A 191 -17.95 -4.35 23.36
N LEU A 192 -17.60 -3.07 23.45
CA LEU A 192 -16.21 -2.64 23.66
C LEU A 192 -15.63 -3.27 24.94
N SER A 193 -16.45 -3.38 25.99
CA SER A 193 -16.06 -3.98 27.26
C SER A 193 -15.71 -5.48 27.19
N ASP A 194 -16.20 -6.21 26.19
CA ASP A 194 -15.90 -7.63 25.98
C ASP A 194 -14.60 -7.86 25.18
N LEU A 195 -14.07 -6.80 24.55
CA LEU A 195 -12.89 -6.87 23.72
C LEU A 195 -11.62 -6.73 24.56
N SER A 196 -10.61 -7.55 24.22
CA SER A 196 -9.31 -7.47 24.90
C SER A 196 -8.62 -6.12 24.62
N ILE A 197 -8.08 -5.54 25.70
CA ILE A 197 -7.18 -4.38 25.67
C ILE A 197 -5.74 -4.79 25.35
N GLU A 198 -5.39 -6.08 25.43
CA GLU A 198 -4.04 -6.56 25.18
C GLU A 198 -3.70 -6.53 23.68
N ALA A 199 -2.48 -6.08 23.37
CA ALA A 199 -2.00 -6.00 22.00
C ALA A 199 -1.84 -7.40 21.38
N SER A 200 -2.39 -7.60 20.17
CA SER A 200 -2.27 -8.86 19.45
C SER A 200 -2.39 -8.65 17.93
N PRO A 201 -1.29 -8.60 17.15
CA PRO A 201 0.12 -8.63 17.58
C PRO A 201 0.71 -7.24 17.90
N VAL A 202 0.07 -6.14 17.48
CA VAL A 202 0.61 -4.76 17.64
C VAL A 202 -0.39 -3.84 18.32
N ILE A 203 -1.63 -3.85 17.85
CA ILE A 203 -2.75 -3.16 18.49
C ILE A 203 -3.74 -4.20 19.02
N SER A 204 -4.60 -3.81 19.95
CA SER A 204 -5.55 -4.73 20.59
C SER A 204 -6.83 -4.88 19.77
N PRO A 205 -7.59 -5.98 19.96
CA PRO A 205 -8.92 -6.12 19.37
C PRO A 205 -9.85 -4.94 19.66
N LEU A 206 -9.78 -4.38 20.87
CA LEU A 206 -10.51 -3.18 21.24
C LEU A 206 -10.14 -1.97 20.36
N VAL A 207 -8.84 -1.73 20.15
CA VAL A 207 -8.37 -0.63 19.30
C VAL A 207 -8.82 -0.84 17.86
N THR A 208 -8.75 -2.07 17.33
CA THR A 208 -9.25 -2.39 15.99
C THR A 208 -10.74 -2.07 15.86
N GLU A 209 -11.58 -2.45 16.82
CA GLU A 209 -13.02 -2.14 16.77
C GLU A 209 -13.28 -0.62 16.79
N ILE A 210 -12.55 0.13 17.63
CA ILE A 210 -12.64 1.60 17.66
C ILE A 210 -12.24 2.21 16.32
N VAL A 211 -11.15 1.74 15.70
CA VAL A 211 -10.72 2.18 14.35
C VAL A 211 -11.83 1.94 13.33
N TRP A 212 -12.45 0.77 13.35
CA TRP A 212 -13.52 0.41 12.41
C TRP A 212 -14.76 1.30 12.59
N LYS A 213 -15.21 1.51 13.84
CA LYS A 213 -16.33 2.41 14.13
C LYS A 213 -16.04 3.84 13.68
N VAL A 214 -14.87 4.38 14.03
CA VAL A 214 -14.47 5.75 13.67
C VAL A 214 -14.30 5.92 12.16
N THR A 215 -13.86 4.88 11.44
CA THR A 215 -13.63 4.96 9.99
C THR A 215 -14.93 4.85 9.18
N ASN A 216 -15.82 3.91 9.52
CA ASN A 216 -16.99 3.59 8.69
C ASN A 216 -18.32 4.14 9.23
N ASN A 217 -18.42 4.30 10.55
CA ASN A 217 -19.68 4.51 11.24
C ASN A 217 -19.59 5.70 12.22
N ALA A 218 -18.83 6.74 11.84
CA ALA A 218 -18.62 7.91 12.68
C ALA A 218 -19.93 8.64 13.06
N HIS A 219 -20.94 8.60 12.17
CA HIS A 219 -22.27 9.16 12.42
C HIS A 219 -23.06 8.44 13.53
N GLU A 220 -22.72 7.20 13.83
CA GLU A 220 -23.32 6.41 14.92
C GLU A 220 -22.57 6.57 16.25
N ILE A 221 -21.56 7.44 16.33
CA ILE A 221 -20.80 7.68 17.55
C ILE A 221 -21.59 8.63 18.45
N GLU A 222 -22.25 8.04 19.45
CA GLU A 222 -22.94 8.77 20.50
C GLU A 222 -22.05 8.98 21.74
N GLU A 223 -22.45 9.94 22.59
CA GLU A 223 -21.73 10.30 23.81
C GLU A 223 -21.42 9.09 24.71
N LYS A 224 -22.37 8.18 24.88
CA LYS A 224 -22.19 6.98 25.72
C LYS A 224 -21.07 6.10 25.18
N TRP A 225 -21.08 5.82 23.87
CA TRP A 225 -20.09 4.98 23.22
C TRP A 225 -18.71 5.64 23.27
N ALA A 226 -18.64 6.95 22.97
CA ALA A 226 -17.40 7.70 23.00
C ALA A 226 -16.77 7.69 24.40
N LYS A 227 -17.56 7.94 25.45
CA LYS A 227 -17.11 7.88 26.84
C LYS A 227 -16.60 6.50 27.24
N GLU A 228 -17.27 5.42 26.81
CA GLU A 228 -16.82 4.05 27.05
C GLU A 228 -15.47 3.78 26.37
N ALA A 229 -15.35 4.08 25.07
CA ALA A 229 -14.11 3.91 24.32
C ALA A 229 -12.96 4.70 24.95
N ILE A 230 -13.18 5.98 25.26
CA ILE A 230 -12.19 6.88 25.89
C ILE A 230 -11.79 6.36 27.27
N ALA A 231 -12.73 5.87 28.09
CA ALA A 231 -12.41 5.31 29.39
C ALA A 231 -11.54 4.05 29.29
N LEU A 232 -11.75 3.22 28.26
CA LEU A 232 -11.00 1.97 28.08
C LEU A 232 -9.59 2.19 27.51
N ILE A 233 -9.40 3.10 26.54
CA ILE A 233 -8.09 3.29 25.89
C ILE A 233 -7.34 4.57 26.31
N GLY A 234 -8.03 5.51 26.97
CA GLY A 234 -7.51 6.81 27.38
C GLY A 234 -7.69 7.90 26.32
N GLU A 235 -7.91 9.13 26.79
CA GLU A 235 -8.18 10.34 26.00
C GLU A 235 -7.15 10.57 24.89
N GLY A 236 -5.86 10.51 25.26
CA GLY A 236 -4.77 10.76 24.32
C GLY A 236 -4.69 9.74 23.19
N LYS A 237 -4.80 8.45 23.53
CA LYS A 237 -4.80 7.35 22.56
C LYS A 237 -6.00 7.42 21.62
N TYR A 238 -7.17 7.74 22.15
CA TYR A 238 -8.38 7.95 21.34
C TYR A 238 -8.21 9.16 20.40
N SER A 239 -7.74 10.31 20.92
CA SER A 239 -7.53 11.52 20.12
C SER A 239 -6.52 11.30 18.98
N GLU A 240 -5.41 10.62 19.26
CA GLU A 240 -4.41 10.31 18.23
C GLU A 240 -4.93 9.29 17.20
N LEU A 241 -5.71 8.30 17.63
CA LEU A 241 -6.35 7.37 16.70
C LEU A 241 -7.27 8.11 15.73
N VAL A 242 -8.12 9.00 16.24
CA VAL A 242 -8.99 9.84 15.41
C VAL A 242 -8.15 10.72 14.48
N SER A 243 -7.04 11.30 14.96
CA SER A 243 -6.16 12.13 14.13
C SER A 243 -5.53 11.35 12.96
N LEU A 244 -5.16 10.08 13.17
CA LEU A 244 -4.66 9.22 12.10
C LEU A 244 -5.74 8.94 11.04
N VAL A 245 -6.97 8.66 11.45
CA VAL A 245 -8.10 8.42 10.54
C VAL A 245 -8.34 9.65 9.66
N VAL A 246 -8.50 10.82 10.27
CA VAL A 246 -8.85 12.05 9.54
C VAL A 246 -7.73 12.59 8.66
N ASN A 247 -6.47 12.20 8.92
CA ASN A 247 -5.34 12.56 8.07
C ASN A 247 -5.20 11.61 6.86
N ILE A 248 -5.44 10.31 7.03
CA ILE A 248 -5.18 9.32 5.97
C ILE A 248 -6.35 9.14 5.02
N VAL A 249 -7.58 9.11 5.53
CA VAL A 249 -8.76 8.86 4.70
C VAL A 249 -8.88 9.87 3.54
N PRO A 250 -8.71 11.20 3.74
CA PRO A 250 -8.79 12.16 2.64
C PRO A 250 -7.70 11.98 1.58
N VAL A 251 -6.46 11.67 2.00
CA VAL A 251 -5.32 11.48 1.08
C VAL A 251 -5.53 10.23 0.22
N ASP A 252 -6.00 9.14 0.83
CA ASP A 252 -6.30 7.90 0.10
C ASP A 252 -7.48 8.09 -0.86
N ILE A 253 -8.57 8.73 -0.43
CA ILE A 253 -9.72 9.05 -1.29
C ILE A 253 -9.28 9.92 -2.47
N PHE A 254 -8.44 10.93 -2.22
CA PHE A 254 -7.91 11.78 -3.28
C PHE A 254 -7.14 10.97 -4.33
N CYS A 255 -6.26 10.05 -3.90
CA CYS A 255 -5.55 9.17 -4.83
C CYS A 255 -6.53 8.34 -5.67
N LEU A 256 -7.50 7.68 -5.02
CA LEU A 256 -8.47 6.82 -5.69
C LEU A 256 -9.33 7.59 -6.69
N LEU A 257 -9.79 8.80 -6.33
CA LEU A 257 -10.59 9.67 -7.21
C LEU A 257 -9.80 10.12 -8.44
N LEU A 258 -8.49 10.30 -8.32
CA LEU A 258 -7.60 10.63 -9.44
C LEU A 258 -7.13 9.42 -10.23
N GLY A 259 -7.61 8.20 -9.90
CA GLY A 259 -7.21 6.97 -10.58
C GLY A 259 -5.80 6.49 -10.20
N ARG A 260 -5.21 7.05 -9.15
CA ARG A 260 -3.89 6.69 -8.64
C ARG A 260 -4.04 5.64 -7.53
N PRO A 261 -3.30 4.51 -7.57
CA PRO A 261 -3.22 3.61 -6.43
C PRO A 261 -2.78 4.33 -5.15
N VAL A 262 -3.32 3.96 -4.00
CA VAL A 262 -2.89 4.54 -2.71
C VAL A 262 -1.41 4.24 -2.44
N VAL A 263 -0.68 5.18 -1.84
CA VAL A 263 0.76 5.00 -1.53
C VAL A 263 0.93 3.91 -0.47
N SER A 264 1.95 3.08 -0.60
CA SER A 264 2.31 2.11 0.45
C SER A 264 2.57 2.81 1.79
N LEU A 265 2.18 2.19 2.90
CA LEU A 265 2.48 2.76 4.21
C LEU A 265 4.01 2.81 4.45
N PRO A 266 4.51 3.86 5.11
CA PRO A 266 5.94 4.01 5.35
C PRO A 266 6.40 3.02 6.42
N VAL A 267 7.71 2.74 6.43
CA VAL A 267 8.32 1.90 7.46
C VAL A 267 8.25 2.65 8.81
N PRO A 268 7.73 2.03 9.88
CA PRO A 268 7.64 2.70 11.18
C PRO A 268 9.02 3.04 11.73
N LYS A 269 9.18 4.27 12.22
CA LYS A 269 10.37 4.73 12.92
C LYS A 269 10.30 4.31 14.39
N ASN A 270 11.44 3.92 14.93
CA ASN A 270 11.59 3.58 16.35
C ASN A 270 11.47 4.83 17.23
N GLY A 271 10.97 4.65 18.44
CA GLY A 271 10.90 5.69 19.46
C GLY A 271 9.73 5.47 20.42
N LYS A 272 9.69 6.29 21.47
CA LYS A 272 8.60 6.27 22.46
C LYS A 272 7.65 7.44 22.21
N PRO A 273 6.35 7.28 22.50
CA PRO A 273 5.42 8.40 22.50
C PRO A 273 5.82 9.43 23.56
N THR A 274 5.51 10.71 23.35
CA THR A 274 5.87 11.77 24.30
C THR A 274 5.08 11.71 25.60
N LYS A 275 3.82 11.26 25.53
CA LYS A 275 2.83 11.15 26.62
C LYS A 275 2.59 12.48 27.35
N SER A 276 2.64 13.57 26.60
CA SER A 276 2.44 14.94 27.10
C SER A 276 1.03 15.42 26.77
N VAL A 277 0.24 15.77 27.79
CA VAL A 277 -1.03 16.48 27.60
C VAL A 277 -0.72 17.97 27.34
N PRO A 278 -1.22 18.57 26.24
CA PRO A 278 -1.08 20.00 25.99
C PRO A 278 -1.68 20.85 27.10
N GLU A 279 -1.10 22.03 27.35
CA GLU A 279 -1.62 22.98 28.33
C GLU A 279 -2.90 23.66 27.82
N GLY A 280 -3.75 24.15 28.75
CA GLY A 280 -4.93 24.95 28.38
C GLY A 280 -6.08 24.15 27.76
N LEU A 281 -6.15 22.84 28.01
CA LEU A 281 -7.30 22.00 27.68
C LEU A 281 -8.28 21.96 28.86
N SER A 282 -9.56 21.97 28.55
CA SER A 282 -10.65 22.02 29.52
C SER A 282 -11.90 21.35 28.95
N ASP A 283 -12.79 20.93 29.84
CA ASP A 283 -14.11 20.46 29.44
C ASP A 283 -14.93 21.63 28.88
N GLY A 284 -15.37 21.48 27.64
CA GLY A 284 -16.23 22.44 26.95
C GLY A 284 -17.40 21.78 26.23
N GLY A 285 -17.87 20.63 26.72
CA GLY A 285 -19.04 19.92 26.18
C GLY A 285 -18.74 19.01 24.98
N ALA A 286 -17.48 18.79 24.63
CA ALA A 286 -17.05 17.74 23.70
C ALA A 286 -16.83 16.41 24.42
N PHE A 287 -16.59 15.34 23.64
CA PHE A 287 -16.22 14.04 24.22
C PHE A 287 -14.84 14.02 24.88
N LEU A 288 -13.97 14.97 24.52
CA LEU A 288 -12.61 15.12 25.07
C LEU A 288 -12.38 16.57 25.48
N PRO A 289 -11.52 16.83 26.48
CA PRO A 289 -11.07 18.18 26.76
C PRO A 289 -10.39 18.82 25.53
N TRP A 290 -10.69 20.08 25.29
CA TRP A 290 -10.16 20.86 24.17
C TRP A 290 -9.86 22.29 24.63
N HIS A 291 -9.18 23.09 23.80
CA HIS A 291 -8.93 24.49 24.16
C HIS A 291 -10.24 25.28 24.27
N THR A 292 -10.73 25.65 25.47
CA THR A 292 -12.00 26.40 25.60
C THR A 292 -11.86 27.91 25.36
N GLU A 293 -10.66 28.46 25.49
CA GLU A 293 -10.39 29.89 25.40
C GLU A 293 -9.44 30.22 24.24
N ASN A 294 -9.58 31.42 23.66
CA ASN A 294 -8.67 31.98 22.65
C ASN A 294 -8.40 31.07 21.43
N TRP A 295 -9.32 30.15 21.11
CA TRP A 295 -9.20 29.30 19.93
C TRP A 295 -9.49 30.08 18.66
N VAL A 296 -8.56 30.02 17.70
CA VAL A 296 -8.70 30.61 16.38
C VAL A 296 -8.60 29.49 15.34
N GLY A 297 -9.70 29.25 14.62
CA GLY A 297 -9.78 28.20 13.60
C GLY A 297 -11.07 27.38 13.68
N PRO A 298 -11.24 26.37 12.83
CA PRO A 298 -12.46 25.57 12.79
C PRO A 298 -12.58 24.67 14.03
N ASN A 299 -13.81 24.45 14.52
CA ASN A 299 -14.09 23.55 15.66
C ASN A 299 -13.61 22.10 15.42
N VAL A 300 -13.56 21.66 14.16
CA VAL A 300 -13.02 20.34 13.80
C VAL A 300 -11.54 20.20 14.15
N ALA A 301 -10.77 21.28 13.97
CA ALA A 301 -9.38 21.30 14.40
C ALA A 301 -9.28 21.39 15.93
N ARG A 302 -10.21 22.10 16.57
CA ARG A 302 -10.29 22.20 18.04
C ARG A 302 -10.47 20.82 18.70
N ALA A 303 -11.24 19.92 18.08
CA ALA A 303 -11.44 18.54 18.56
C ALA A 303 -10.15 17.71 18.68
N LEU A 304 -9.07 18.11 17.99
CA LEU A 304 -7.76 17.43 18.04
C LEU A 304 -6.73 18.18 18.90
N SER A 305 -7.19 18.99 19.86
CA SER A 305 -6.31 19.77 20.75
C SER A 305 -5.35 18.89 21.58
N PHE A 306 -5.70 17.61 21.83
CA PHE A 306 -4.85 16.64 22.53
C PHE A 306 -3.61 16.18 21.74
N VAL A 307 -3.60 16.40 20.43
CA VAL A 307 -2.57 15.91 19.50
C VAL A 307 -2.13 17.03 18.54
N PRO A 308 -1.54 18.10 19.08
CA PRO A 308 -1.29 19.33 18.33
C PRO A 308 -0.36 19.13 17.14
N LYS A 309 0.57 18.17 17.17
CA LYS A 309 1.47 17.92 16.03
C LYS A 309 0.73 17.32 14.84
N ASP A 310 -0.11 16.31 15.09
CA ASP A 310 -0.93 15.69 14.03
C ASP A 310 -2.06 16.62 13.58
N ASN A 311 -2.57 17.48 14.47
CA ASN A 311 -3.55 18.51 14.11
C ASN A 311 -2.95 19.62 13.24
N ALA A 312 -1.73 20.08 13.54
CA ALA A 312 -1.04 21.05 12.68
C ALA A 312 -0.81 20.49 11.28
N LEU A 313 -0.48 19.21 11.17
CA LEU A 313 -0.37 18.53 9.89
C LEU A 313 -1.72 18.41 9.18
N ARG A 314 -2.78 18.05 9.90
CA ARG A 314 -4.15 18.05 9.36
C ARG A 314 -4.52 19.39 8.76
N MET A 315 -4.18 20.50 9.43
CA MET A 315 -4.45 21.84 8.90
C MET A 315 -3.69 22.11 7.62
N LYS A 316 -2.41 21.71 7.52
CA LYS A 316 -1.66 21.79 6.24
C LYS A 316 -2.34 21.01 5.11
N LEU A 317 -2.86 19.81 5.39
CA LEU A 317 -3.63 19.03 4.42
C LEU A 317 -4.88 19.79 3.97
N VAL A 318 -5.71 20.25 4.91
CA VAL A 318 -6.95 21.00 4.64
C VAL A 318 -6.67 22.25 3.81
N GLU A 319 -5.68 23.05 4.21
CA GLU A 319 -5.28 24.28 3.50
C GLU A 319 -4.82 23.99 2.08
N SER A 320 -4.08 22.90 1.87
CA SER A 320 -3.60 22.52 0.54
C SER A 320 -4.70 21.93 -0.36
N MET A 321 -5.71 21.27 0.21
CA MET A 321 -6.77 20.55 -0.51
C MET A 321 -8.04 21.36 -0.76
N TYR A 322 -8.25 22.45 -0.03
CA TYR A 322 -9.50 23.21 -0.06
C TYR A 322 -9.33 24.59 -0.68
N ALA A 323 -8.66 25.49 0.05
CA ALA A 323 -8.24 26.82 -0.35
C ALA A 323 -7.16 27.24 0.67
N GLY A 324 -6.14 27.97 0.23
CA GLY A 324 -5.02 28.36 1.10
C GLY A 324 -5.48 29.04 2.40
N ALA A 325 -4.67 28.94 3.47
CA ALA A 325 -5.02 29.29 4.85
C ALA A 325 -5.78 30.64 5.01
N ASP A 326 -5.31 31.69 4.34
CA ASP A 326 -5.90 33.03 4.42
C ASP A 326 -7.32 33.10 3.82
N LYS A 327 -7.57 32.36 2.73
CA LYS A 327 -8.88 32.31 2.07
C LYS A 327 -9.90 31.54 2.89
N PHE A 328 -9.45 30.46 3.53
CA PHE A 328 -10.30 29.67 4.42
C PHE A 328 -10.81 30.50 5.61
N ILE A 329 -9.94 31.32 6.22
CA ILE A 329 -10.30 32.16 7.38
C ILE A 329 -11.11 33.39 6.95
N SER A 330 -10.68 34.11 5.90
CA SER A 330 -11.39 35.30 5.41
C SER A 330 -12.73 34.97 4.76
N MET A 331 -12.89 33.72 4.34
CA MET A 331 -14.01 33.21 3.57
C MET A 331 -14.20 33.93 2.21
N ILE A 332 -13.12 34.41 1.60
CA ILE A 332 -13.12 35.13 0.33
C ILE A 332 -12.39 34.29 -0.72
N TRP A 333 -13.10 33.92 -1.78
CA TRP A 333 -12.56 33.26 -2.97
C TRP A 333 -12.39 34.31 -4.06
N ASP A 334 -11.26 34.27 -4.77
CA ASP A 334 -11.02 35.11 -5.93
C ASP A 334 -11.37 34.38 -7.23
N ASP A 335 -11.42 35.11 -8.34
CA ASP A 335 -11.81 34.60 -9.65
C ASP A 335 -10.81 33.59 -10.25
N ASN A 336 -9.65 33.37 -9.61
CA ASN A 336 -8.68 32.36 -10.05
C ASN A 336 -8.96 30.98 -9.45
N GLU A 337 -9.89 30.86 -8.51
CA GLU A 337 -10.28 29.58 -7.93
C GLU A 337 -11.16 28.78 -8.90
N PRO A 338 -10.95 27.45 -9.01
CA PRO A 338 -11.69 26.62 -9.97
C PRO A 338 -13.18 26.49 -9.64
N LEU A 339 -13.56 26.72 -8.39
CA LEU A 339 -14.94 26.73 -7.91
C LEU A 339 -15.19 28.02 -7.13
N SER A 340 -16.35 28.65 -7.38
CA SER A 340 -16.85 29.73 -6.53
C SER A 340 -17.15 29.21 -5.12
N ARG A 341 -17.11 30.11 -4.14
CA ARG A 341 -17.43 29.78 -2.75
C ARG A 341 -18.79 29.07 -2.63
N SER A 342 -19.83 29.57 -3.29
CA SER A 342 -21.16 28.94 -3.23
C SER A 342 -21.16 27.50 -3.74
N GLN A 343 -20.37 27.18 -4.77
CA GLN A 343 -20.25 25.80 -5.25
C GLN A 343 -19.54 24.90 -4.24
N VAL A 344 -18.46 25.41 -3.63
CA VAL A 344 -17.71 24.71 -2.57
C VAL A 344 -18.63 24.43 -1.38
N GLU A 345 -19.39 25.42 -0.91
CA GLU A 345 -20.32 25.26 0.22
C GLU A 345 -21.46 24.27 -0.10
N ILE A 346 -21.98 24.24 -1.33
CA ILE A 346 -22.99 23.24 -1.74
C ILE A 346 -22.40 21.82 -1.68
N ILE A 347 -21.17 21.63 -2.18
CA ILE A 347 -20.49 20.33 -2.14
C ILE A 347 -20.21 19.93 -0.69
N ALA A 348 -19.72 20.87 0.14
CA ALA A 348 -19.45 20.63 1.55
C ALA A 348 -20.74 20.25 2.30
N ALA A 349 -21.81 21.03 2.14
CA ALA A 349 -23.11 20.76 2.76
C ALA A 349 -23.68 19.40 2.33
N ARG A 350 -23.59 19.05 1.03
CA ARG A 350 -24.03 17.74 0.53
C ARG A 350 -23.19 16.61 1.11
N THR A 351 -21.87 16.80 1.20
CA THR A 351 -20.95 15.82 1.80
C THR A 351 -21.26 15.61 3.27
N SER A 352 -21.47 16.69 4.04
CA SER A 352 -21.86 16.60 5.45
C SER A 352 -23.22 15.91 5.61
N SER A 353 -24.20 16.20 4.75
CA SER A 353 -25.51 15.56 4.78
C SER A 353 -25.47 14.06 4.47
N ILE A 354 -24.63 13.63 3.51
CA ILE A 354 -24.48 12.21 3.17
C ILE A 354 -23.77 11.44 4.28
N ASN A 355 -22.78 12.07 4.92
CA ASN A 355 -21.99 11.46 5.99
C ASN A 355 -22.58 11.68 7.39
N GLU A 356 -23.76 12.30 7.49
CA GLU A 356 -24.43 12.66 8.75
C GLU A 356 -23.50 13.39 9.75
N CYS A 357 -22.65 14.27 9.21
CA CYS A 357 -21.68 15.05 9.98
C CYS A 357 -22.33 16.34 10.50
N PHE A 358 -23.00 16.24 11.65
CA PHE A 358 -23.66 17.35 12.33
C PHE A 358 -22.85 17.79 13.57
N TYR A 359 -22.83 19.09 13.84
CA TYR A 359 -22.12 19.71 14.97
C TYR A 359 -23.09 20.18 16.05
#